data_AF-A0A6B2V8M2-F1
#
_entry.id   AF-A0A6B2V8M2-F1
#
_cell.length_a   1.000
_cell.length_b   1.000
_cell.length_c   1.000
_cell.angle_alpha   90.00
_cell.angle_beta   90.00
_cell.angle_gamma   90.00
#
_symmetry.space_group_name_H-M   'P 1'
#
loop_
_entity.id
_entity.type
_entity.pdbx_description
1 polymer ?
#
loop_
_entity_poly.entity_id
_entity_poly.type
_entity_poly.pdbx_seq_one_letter_code
_entity_poly.pdbx_strand_id
1 'polypeptide(L)'
;MATLKTLTSSSTISREQFKQMMAPVANATDWRDALIQFAFAYGPAVGTVGNTKRLVEEYTQVSIIESIGTTEIYGSDGLPRFSPQTDTEKHEMLLARQEAFTLQSTAPLLAHLLHKVAEVHGVPSQADLTEFFSQGPLTSHELASSIARCFIRFWTGDPEGATFTIAPKVETLARELVVSLDAGVYRLQRQEKPGQYPGLASLLSTLRERGLDESWYRNILTICGNPAGGWNLRNELAHGFVGECGSPGAAVLFQCVMYLWTLGPKQKEAETDSEVPDSSR
;
A
#
# COMPACT_ATOMS: atom_id res chain seq x y z
N MET A 1 5.41 27.31 28.30
CA MET A 1 4.33 26.52 27.66
C MET A 1 4.26 26.94 26.20
N ALA A 2 4.77 26.11 25.29
CA ALA A 2 4.67 26.37 23.86
C ALA A 2 3.29 25.90 23.36
N THR A 3 2.47 26.83 22.89
CA THR A 3 1.14 26.56 22.35
C THR A 3 1.30 25.98 20.94
N LEU A 4 1.10 24.68 20.78
CA LEU A 4 0.98 24.03 19.46
C LEU A 4 -0.21 24.65 18.72
N LYS A 5 0.07 25.41 17.66
CA LYS A 5 -0.96 25.92 16.75
C LYS A 5 -1.22 24.86 15.69
N THR A 6 -2.40 24.26 15.73
CA THR A 6 -2.89 23.41 14.63
C THR A 6 -3.15 24.29 13.41
N LEU A 7 -2.41 24.06 12.33
CA LEU A 7 -2.67 24.68 11.04
C LEU A 7 -3.71 23.83 10.30
N THR A 8 -4.96 24.28 10.32
CA THR A 8 -6.03 23.66 9.53
C THR A 8 -6.12 24.38 8.18
N SER A 9 -5.67 23.71 7.12
CA SER A 9 -5.92 24.15 5.75
C SER A 9 -7.18 23.45 5.24
N SER A 10 -8.14 24.20 4.68
CA SER A 10 -9.28 23.62 3.97
C SER A 10 -9.23 24.05 2.51
N SER A 11 -9.32 23.08 1.61
CA SER A 11 -9.48 23.32 0.18
C SER A 11 -10.93 23.03 -0.22
N THR A 12 -11.56 23.92 -0.96
CA THR A 12 -12.89 23.71 -1.52
C THR A 12 -12.77 22.97 -2.85
N ILE A 13 -13.11 21.69 -2.87
CA ILE A 13 -13.28 20.93 -4.13
C ILE A 13 -14.68 21.24 -4.66
N SER A 14 -14.78 21.66 -5.93
CA SER A 14 -16.10 21.88 -6.53
C SER A 14 -16.87 20.56 -6.66
N ARG A 15 -18.20 20.62 -6.61
CA ARG A 15 -19.03 19.41 -6.80
C ARG A 15 -18.75 18.69 -8.13
N GLU A 16 -18.39 19.45 -9.16
CA GLU A 16 -18.10 18.88 -10.48
C GLU A 16 -16.76 18.16 -10.50
N GLN A 17 -15.72 18.75 -9.91
CA GLN A 17 -14.44 18.05 -9.71
C GLN A 17 -14.62 16.79 -8.87
N PHE A 18 -15.42 16.85 -7.80
CA PHE A 18 -15.70 15.68 -6.98
C PHE A 18 -16.40 14.58 -7.78
N LYS A 19 -17.42 14.92 -8.59
CA LYS A 19 -18.07 13.94 -9.50
C LYS A 19 -17.10 13.34 -10.51
N GLN A 20 -16.24 14.15 -11.11
CA GLN A 20 -15.21 13.68 -12.04
C GLN A 20 -14.24 12.72 -11.35
N MET A 21 -13.84 13.03 -10.12
CA MET A 21 -13.02 12.12 -9.33
C MET A 21 -13.75 10.80 -9.08
N MET A 22 -15.07 10.76 -8.89
CA MET A 22 -15.81 9.52 -8.66
C MET A 22 -16.14 8.74 -9.93
N ALA A 23 -16.02 9.38 -11.11
CA ALA A 23 -16.51 8.83 -12.37
C ALA A 23 -15.97 7.42 -12.72
N PRO A 24 -14.68 7.09 -12.50
CA PRO A 24 -14.18 5.74 -12.79
C PRO A 24 -14.93 4.64 -12.04
N VAL A 25 -15.20 4.83 -10.75
CA VAL A 25 -15.92 3.85 -9.93
C VAL A 25 -17.43 3.87 -10.19
N ALA A 26 -18.01 5.06 -10.31
CA ALA A 26 -19.46 5.22 -10.48
C ALA A 26 -19.96 4.76 -11.85
N ASN A 27 -19.14 4.90 -12.91
CA ASN A 27 -19.50 4.53 -14.28
C ASN A 27 -18.93 3.17 -14.70
N ALA A 28 -18.32 2.43 -13.78
CA ALA A 28 -17.85 1.08 -14.04
C ALA A 28 -19.00 0.15 -14.47
N THR A 29 -18.66 -0.91 -15.20
CA THR A 29 -19.67 -1.80 -15.78
C THR A 29 -20.41 -2.63 -14.73
N ASP A 30 -19.67 -3.11 -13.74
CA ASP A 30 -20.17 -3.84 -12.58
C ASP A 30 -19.27 -3.57 -11.36
N TRP A 31 -19.58 -4.19 -10.23
CA TRP A 31 -18.79 -4.04 -9.00
C TRP A 31 -17.34 -4.56 -9.15
N ARG A 32 -17.07 -5.52 -10.05
CA ARG A 32 -15.72 -6.07 -10.26
C ARG A 32 -14.85 -5.03 -10.93
N ASP A 33 -15.34 -4.47 -12.04
CA ASP A 33 -14.70 -3.34 -12.72
C ASP A 33 -14.55 -2.16 -11.75
N ALA A 34 -15.57 -1.84 -10.96
CA ALA A 34 -15.51 -0.76 -9.97
C ALA A 34 -14.40 -0.96 -8.92
N LEU A 35 -14.16 -2.19 -8.45
CA LEU A 35 -13.05 -2.51 -7.55
C LEU A 35 -11.68 -2.37 -8.23
N ILE A 36 -11.56 -2.76 -9.50
CA ILE A 36 -10.35 -2.52 -10.30
C ILE A 36 -10.12 -1.02 -10.46
N GLN A 37 -11.14 -0.24 -10.83
CA GLN A 37 -11.04 1.22 -10.95
C GLN A 37 -10.67 1.87 -9.62
N PHE A 38 -11.28 1.44 -8.51
CA PHE A 38 -10.92 1.89 -7.16
C PHE A 38 -9.43 1.70 -6.87
N ALA A 39 -8.87 0.55 -7.25
CA ALA A 39 -7.48 0.23 -6.98
C ALA A 39 -6.51 1.03 -7.87
N PHE A 40 -6.81 1.19 -9.15
CA PHE A 40 -5.83 1.62 -10.16
C PHE A 40 -6.07 3.00 -10.78
N ALA A 41 -7.30 3.50 -10.85
CA ALA A 41 -7.61 4.73 -11.61
C ALA A 41 -6.91 5.98 -11.05
N TYR A 42 -6.56 5.97 -9.77
CA TYR A 42 -5.92 7.09 -9.07
C TYR A 42 -4.42 6.88 -8.83
N GLY A 43 -3.89 5.70 -9.18
CA GLY A 43 -2.54 5.28 -8.81
C GLY A 43 -2.37 5.07 -7.30
N PRO A 44 -1.12 5.00 -6.81
CA PRO A 44 -0.85 4.81 -5.39
C PRO A 44 -1.35 5.99 -4.55
N ALA A 45 -1.93 5.72 -3.37
CA ALA A 45 -2.49 6.75 -2.47
C ALA A 45 -1.49 7.83 -2.02
N VAL A 46 -0.20 7.51 -1.98
CA VAL A 46 0.87 8.48 -1.67
C VAL A 46 1.31 9.33 -2.89
N GLY A 47 0.76 9.05 -4.07
CA GLY A 47 1.18 9.64 -5.33
C GLY A 47 2.35 8.91 -5.99
N THR A 48 2.92 9.53 -7.03
CA THR A 48 4.07 8.97 -7.76
C THR A 48 5.38 9.48 -7.19
N VAL A 49 6.42 8.64 -7.25
CA VAL A 49 7.77 9.02 -6.77
C VAL A 49 8.30 10.29 -7.44
N GLY A 50 8.00 10.50 -8.73
CA GLY A 50 8.41 11.70 -9.45
C GLY A 50 7.75 12.97 -8.90
N ASN A 51 6.46 12.91 -8.58
CA ASN A 51 5.75 14.05 -7.99
C ASN A 51 6.23 14.33 -6.57
N THR A 52 6.46 13.30 -5.76
CA THR A 52 6.99 13.43 -4.39
C THR A 52 8.36 14.10 -4.41
N LYS A 53 9.28 13.64 -5.26
CA LYS A 53 10.63 14.22 -5.40
C LYS A 53 10.57 15.70 -5.78
N ARG A 54 9.77 16.04 -6.80
CA ARG A 54 9.58 17.42 -7.23
C ARG A 54 9.08 18.32 -6.09
N LEU A 55 8.07 17.89 -5.33
CA LEU A 55 7.53 18.66 -4.21
C LEU A 55 8.53 18.84 -3.07
N VAL A 56 9.33 17.80 -2.76
CA VAL A 56 10.40 17.90 -1.76
C VAL A 56 11.52 18.82 -2.21
N GLU A 57 11.90 18.80 -3.49
CA GLU A 57 12.87 19.72 -4.07
C GLU A 57 12.37 21.17 -3.96
N GLU A 58 11.13 21.44 -4.36
CA GLU A 58 10.47 22.75 -4.23
C GLU A 58 10.46 23.24 -2.78
N TYR A 59 10.11 22.36 -1.83
CA TYR A 59 10.10 22.66 -0.40
C TYR A 59 11.51 22.98 0.14
N THR A 60 12.52 22.22 -0.27
CA THR A 60 13.90 22.38 0.19
C THR A 60 14.51 23.71 -0.28
N GLN A 61 14.11 24.20 -1.46
CA GLN A 61 14.55 25.51 -1.97
C GLN A 61 14.04 26.70 -1.14
N VAL A 62 12.92 26.54 -0.43
CA VAL A 62 12.29 27.64 0.34
C VAL A 62 12.52 27.55 1.85
N SER A 63 12.93 26.38 2.38
CA SER A 63 13.05 26.12 3.83
C SER A 63 14.51 25.96 4.29
N ILE A 64 15.28 27.04 4.27
CA ILE A 64 16.68 27.05 4.77
C ILE A 64 16.74 26.75 6.29
N ILE A 65 15.74 27.18 7.08
CA ILE A 65 15.76 27.08 8.55
C ILE A 65 15.57 25.63 9.05
N GLU A 66 14.78 24.81 8.36
CA GLU A 66 14.59 23.39 8.76
C GLU A 66 15.85 22.54 8.60
N SER A 67 16.78 22.94 7.73
CA SER A 67 18.05 22.21 7.50
C SER A 67 19.01 22.22 8.69
N ILE A 68 18.79 23.13 9.67
CA ILE A 68 19.70 23.39 10.79
C ILE A 68 19.29 22.62 12.06
N GLY A 69 18.03 22.17 12.16
CA GLY A 69 17.50 21.49 13.35
C GLY A 69 17.71 19.98 13.35
N THR A 70 18.16 19.41 14.46
CA THR A 70 18.07 17.95 14.70
C THR A 70 16.59 17.58 14.77
N THR A 71 16.14 16.74 13.84
CA THR A 71 14.77 16.25 13.82
C THR A 71 14.71 14.87 14.43
N GLU A 72 13.76 14.62 15.32
CA GLU A 72 13.48 13.31 15.88
C GLU A 72 12.00 12.98 15.67
N ILE A 73 11.72 11.82 15.10
CA ILE A 73 10.37 11.32 14.88
C ILE A 73 10.02 10.40 16.04
N TYR A 74 8.88 10.67 16.65
CA TYR A 74 8.33 9.90 17.74
C TYR A 74 7.15 9.05 17.27
N GLY A 75 6.98 7.90 17.89
CA GLY A 75 5.79 7.08 17.75
C GLY A 75 4.60 7.64 18.53
N SER A 76 3.45 7.01 18.30
CA SER A 76 2.23 7.19 19.08
C SER A 76 2.40 6.79 20.56
N ASP A 77 3.37 5.93 20.84
CA ASP A 77 3.84 5.52 22.17
C ASP A 77 4.79 6.55 22.83
N GLY A 78 5.13 7.64 22.12
CA GLY A 78 6.05 8.66 22.60
C GLY A 78 7.52 8.23 22.59
N LEU A 79 7.86 7.09 21.97
CA LEU A 79 9.24 6.63 21.84
C LEU A 79 9.89 7.13 20.54
N PRO A 80 11.19 7.46 20.54
CA PRO A 80 11.91 7.79 19.31
C PRO A 80 11.88 6.62 18.31
N ARG A 81 11.52 6.90 17.07
CA ARG A 81 11.47 5.94 15.95
C ARG A 81 12.54 6.17 14.92
N PHE A 82 12.85 7.44 14.66
CA PHE A 82 13.80 7.79 13.63
C PHE A 82 14.44 9.14 13.91
N SER A 83 15.77 9.15 13.94
CA SER A 83 16.59 10.34 14.13
C SER A 83 17.59 10.37 12.99
N PRO A 84 17.28 11.04 11.85
CA PRO A 84 18.16 11.08 10.69
C PRO A 84 19.51 11.69 11.05
N GLN A 85 20.59 10.95 10.77
CA GLN A 85 21.98 11.37 11.02
C GLN A 85 22.68 11.84 9.75
N THR A 86 22.24 11.35 8.60
CA THR A 86 22.84 11.66 7.29
C THR A 86 21.90 12.48 6.41
N ASP A 87 22.45 13.19 5.41
CA ASP A 87 21.62 13.96 4.46
C ASP A 87 20.72 13.05 3.62
N THR A 88 21.13 11.80 3.36
CA THR A 88 20.30 10.79 2.70
C THR A 88 19.10 10.40 3.58
N GLU A 89 19.32 10.17 4.87
CA GLU A 89 18.24 9.88 5.82
C GLU A 89 17.29 11.07 6.01
N LYS A 90 17.82 12.30 6.03
CA LYS A 90 17.00 13.51 6.05
C LYS A 90 16.15 13.63 4.79
N HIS A 91 16.73 13.33 3.61
CA HIS A 91 15.99 13.35 2.35
C HIS A 91 14.88 12.30 2.33
N GLU A 92 15.16 11.06 2.76
CA GLU A 92 14.14 10.00 2.86
C GLU A 92 13.03 10.37 3.84
N MET A 93 13.37 11.03 4.95
CA MET A 93 12.38 11.58 5.89
C MET A 93 11.47 12.62 5.22
N LEU A 94 12.03 13.54 4.42
CA LEU A 94 11.24 14.55 3.72
C LEU A 94 10.29 13.90 2.70
N LEU A 95 10.77 12.90 1.94
CA LEU A 95 9.93 12.13 1.03
C LEU A 95 8.79 11.43 1.78
N ALA A 96 9.10 10.75 2.89
CA ALA A 96 8.11 10.04 3.70
C ALA A 96 7.06 10.99 4.31
N ARG A 97 7.47 12.18 4.76
CA ARG A 97 6.56 13.22 5.26
C ARG A 97 5.64 13.74 4.18
N GLN A 98 6.18 14.04 3.00
CA GLN A 98 5.38 14.48 1.86
C GLN A 98 4.35 13.42 1.45
N GLU A 99 4.75 12.16 1.44
CA GLU A 99 3.86 11.03 1.16
C GLU A 99 2.78 10.87 2.22
N ALA A 100 3.13 10.97 3.51
CA ALA A 100 2.17 10.93 4.60
C ALA A 100 1.15 12.09 4.50
N PHE A 101 1.59 13.28 4.13
CA PHE A 101 0.72 14.43 3.88
C PHE A 101 -0.25 14.17 2.72
N THR A 102 0.25 13.66 1.59
CA THR A 102 -0.57 13.28 0.44
C THR A 102 -1.58 12.18 0.81
N LEU A 103 -1.15 11.20 1.60
CA LEU A 103 -1.97 10.09 2.07
C LEU A 103 -3.10 10.56 2.98
N GLN A 104 -2.86 11.53 3.89
CA GLN A 104 -3.90 12.12 4.73
C GLN A 104 -5.01 12.78 3.92
N SER A 105 -4.67 13.36 2.76
CA SER A 105 -5.64 13.96 1.84
C SER A 105 -6.36 12.90 0.99
N THR A 106 -5.67 11.83 0.61
CA THR A 106 -6.19 10.83 -0.33
C THR A 106 -6.99 9.72 0.35
N ALA A 107 -6.65 9.33 1.58
CA ALA A 107 -7.32 8.24 2.29
C ALA A 107 -8.84 8.46 2.49
N PRO A 108 -9.34 9.66 2.86
CA PRO A 108 -10.78 9.92 2.93
C PRO A 108 -11.49 9.78 1.57
N LEU A 109 -10.83 10.19 0.49
CA LEU A 109 -11.35 10.02 -0.87
C LEU A 109 -11.48 8.52 -1.22
N LEU A 110 -10.44 7.72 -0.95
CA LEU A 110 -10.47 6.28 -1.19
C LEU A 110 -11.55 5.58 -0.37
N ALA A 111 -11.76 5.97 0.89
CA ALA A 111 -12.88 5.47 1.69
C ALA A 111 -14.23 5.79 1.06
N HIS A 112 -14.41 7.02 0.58
CA HIS A 112 -15.64 7.41 -0.09
C HIS A 112 -15.85 6.63 -1.39
N LEU A 113 -14.81 6.44 -2.20
CA LEU A 113 -14.83 5.62 -3.42
C LEU A 113 -15.23 4.18 -3.12
N LEU A 114 -14.68 3.58 -2.07
CA LEU A 114 -14.98 2.20 -1.72
C LEU A 114 -16.43 2.03 -1.24
N HIS A 115 -16.99 3.00 -0.50
CA HIS A 115 -18.43 3.03 -0.21
C HIS A 115 -19.25 3.22 -1.48
N LYS A 116 -18.78 4.05 -2.42
CA LYS A 116 -19.47 4.32 -3.68
C LYS A 116 -19.62 3.08 -4.56
N VAL A 117 -18.64 2.16 -4.51
CA VAL A 117 -18.74 0.84 -5.18
C VAL A 117 -20.04 0.14 -4.76
N ALA A 118 -20.26 -0.01 -3.45
CA ALA A 118 -21.44 -0.69 -2.91
C ALA A 118 -22.73 0.11 -3.14
N GLU A 119 -22.68 1.44 -3.05
CA GLU A 119 -23.83 2.30 -3.27
C GLU A 119 -24.39 2.19 -4.69
N VAL A 120 -23.51 2.13 -5.70
CA VAL A 120 -23.89 2.13 -7.11
C VAL A 120 -24.17 0.71 -7.64
N HIS A 121 -23.32 -0.25 -7.27
CA HIS A 121 -23.33 -1.60 -7.86
C HIS A 121 -23.93 -2.67 -6.94
N GLY A 122 -24.33 -2.28 -5.72
CA GLY A 122 -24.76 -3.19 -4.67
C GLY A 122 -23.57 -3.84 -3.95
N VAL A 123 -23.85 -4.39 -2.76
CA VAL A 123 -22.85 -5.17 -2.00
C VAL A 123 -22.80 -6.59 -2.60
N PRO A 124 -21.67 -7.03 -3.17
CA PRO A 124 -21.55 -8.38 -3.71
C PRO A 124 -21.61 -9.42 -2.59
N SER A 125 -22.01 -10.65 -2.91
CA SER A 125 -22.01 -11.72 -1.90
C SER A 125 -20.57 -12.11 -1.53
N GLN A 126 -20.39 -12.71 -0.35
CA GLN A 126 -19.08 -13.25 0.04
C GLN A 126 -18.58 -14.32 -0.95
N ALA A 127 -19.50 -15.10 -1.53
CA ALA A 127 -19.16 -16.12 -2.53
C ALA A 127 -18.63 -15.48 -3.82
N ASP A 128 -19.31 -14.46 -4.34
CA ASP A 128 -18.90 -13.76 -5.55
C ASP A 128 -17.54 -13.04 -5.37
N LEU A 129 -17.32 -12.42 -4.20
CA LEU A 129 -16.02 -11.82 -3.87
C LEU A 129 -14.93 -12.88 -3.76
N THR A 130 -15.24 -14.04 -3.15
CA THR A 130 -14.28 -15.15 -3.04
C THR A 130 -13.87 -15.65 -4.43
N GLU A 131 -14.84 -15.81 -5.33
CA GLU A 131 -14.58 -16.21 -6.71
C GLU A 131 -13.79 -15.14 -7.49
N PHE A 132 -14.09 -13.86 -7.27
CA PHE A 132 -13.31 -12.79 -7.88
C PHE A 132 -11.86 -12.82 -7.39
N PHE A 133 -11.63 -12.86 -6.08
CA PHE A 133 -10.28 -12.87 -5.53
C PHE A 133 -9.51 -14.17 -5.81
N SER A 134 -10.17 -15.30 -6.10
CA SER A 134 -9.47 -16.53 -6.49
C SER A 134 -8.87 -16.47 -7.89
N GLN A 135 -9.21 -15.45 -8.69
CA GLN A 135 -8.60 -15.21 -10.00
C GLN A 135 -7.18 -14.62 -9.91
N GLY A 136 -6.75 -14.20 -8.71
CA GLY A 136 -5.42 -13.66 -8.49
C GLY A 136 -4.33 -14.71 -8.70
N PRO A 137 -3.20 -14.39 -9.36
CA PRO A 137 -2.20 -15.40 -9.78
C PRO A 137 -1.62 -16.26 -8.64
N LEU A 138 -1.57 -15.71 -7.43
CA LEU A 138 -0.97 -16.34 -6.24
C LEU A 138 -1.96 -16.48 -5.08
N THR A 139 -3.27 -16.36 -5.34
CA THR A 139 -4.28 -16.30 -4.28
C THR A 139 -5.00 -17.64 -4.14
N SER A 140 -4.78 -18.34 -3.02
CA SER A 140 -5.55 -19.56 -2.71
C SER A 140 -7.02 -19.22 -2.43
N HIS A 141 -7.91 -20.20 -2.57
CA HIS A 141 -9.34 -20.01 -2.28
C HIS A 141 -9.58 -19.59 -0.82
N GLU A 142 -8.80 -20.10 0.14
CA GLU A 142 -8.88 -19.70 1.56
C GLU A 142 -8.46 -18.25 1.76
N LEU A 143 -7.39 -17.80 1.10
CA LEU A 143 -6.94 -16.41 1.15
C LEU A 143 -7.98 -15.48 0.51
N ALA A 144 -8.49 -15.85 -0.68
CA ALA A 144 -9.56 -15.13 -1.36
C ALA A 144 -10.81 -14.98 -0.48
N SER A 145 -11.24 -16.08 0.15
CA SER A 145 -12.38 -16.08 1.07
C SER A 145 -12.13 -15.20 2.29
N SER A 146 -10.89 -15.18 2.79
CA SER A 146 -10.52 -14.30 3.89
C SER A 146 -10.52 -12.83 3.50
N ILE A 147 -10.06 -12.47 2.30
CA ILE A 147 -10.11 -11.09 1.78
C ILE A 147 -11.56 -10.67 1.57
N ALA A 148 -12.39 -11.54 0.98
CA ALA A 148 -13.82 -11.31 0.79
C ALA A 148 -14.54 -10.94 2.10
N ARG A 149 -14.26 -11.66 3.20
CA ARG A 149 -14.83 -11.32 4.52
C ARG A 149 -14.43 -9.93 5.02
N CYS A 150 -13.23 -9.45 4.70
CA CYS A 150 -12.81 -8.10 5.06
C CYS A 150 -13.64 -7.04 4.33
N PHE A 151 -13.86 -7.21 3.01
CA PHE A 151 -14.72 -6.30 2.23
C PHE A 151 -16.16 -6.30 2.73
N ILE A 152 -16.73 -7.48 3.02
CA ILE A 152 -18.07 -7.58 3.61
C ILE A 152 -18.15 -6.79 4.92
N ARG A 153 -17.20 -6.98 5.84
CA ARG A 153 -17.17 -6.21 7.11
C ARG A 153 -17.23 -4.70 6.86
N PHE A 154 -16.40 -4.20 5.94
CA PHE A 154 -16.36 -2.79 5.60
C PHE A 154 -17.72 -2.27 5.14
N TRP A 155 -18.37 -2.96 4.19
CA TRP A 155 -19.67 -2.53 3.67
C TRP A 155 -20.85 -2.80 4.61
N THR A 156 -20.72 -3.71 5.56
CA THR A 156 -21.74 -3.94 6.61
C THR A 156 -21.60 -2.99 7.81
N GLY A 157 -20.72 -1.98 7.73
CA GLY A 157 -20.59 -0.94 8.76
C GLY A 157 -19.57 -1.25 9.86
N ASP A 158 -18.66 -2.21 9.64
CA ASP A 158 -17.53 -2.52 10.53
C ASP A 158 -16.18 -2.20 9.84
N PRO A 159 -15.88 -0.91 9.54
CA PRO A 159 -14.62 -0.53 8.91
C PRO A 159 -13.41 -0.74 9.82
N GLU A 160 -13.60 -0.70 11.14
CA GLU A 160 -12.54 -0.96 12.12
C GLU A 160 -12.13 -2.44 12.08
N GLY A 161 -13.08 -3.36 12.22
CA GLY A 161 -12.82 -4.79 12.09
C GLY A 161 -12.31 -5.17 10.70
N ALA A 162 -12.78 -4.49 9.64
CA ALA A 162 -12.19 -4.62 8.31
C ALA A 162 -10.71 -4.22 8.30
N THR A 163 -10.35 -3.08 8.89
CA THR A 163 -8.96 -2.59 9.00
C THR A 163 -8.05 -3.61 9.69
N PHE A 164 -8.45 -4.11 10.87
CA PHE A 164 -7.65 -5.09 11.62
C PHE A 164 -7.48 -6.41 10.87
N THR A 165 -8.48 -6.82 10.09
CA THR A 165 -8.45 -8.11 9.39
C THR A 165 -7.78 -8.05 8.02
N ILE A 166 -7.82 -6.90 7.33
CA ILE A 166 -7.18 -6.71 6.01
C ILE A 166 -5.68 -6.40 6.13
N ALA A 167 -5.25 -5.71 7.18
CA ALA A 167 -3.83 -5.36 7.39
C ALA A 167 -2.85 -6.55 7.24
N PRO A 168 -3.06 -7.72 7.87
CA PRO A 168 -2.16 -8.87 7.68
C PRO A 168 -2.19 -9.47 6.26
N LYS A 169 -3.21 -9.17 5.44
CA LYS A 169 -3.32 -9.68 4.06
C LYS A 169 -2.33 -9.02 3.12
N VAL A 170 -1.95 -7.78 3.39
CA VAL A 170 -0.85 -7.10 2.67
C VAL A 170 0.43 -7.93 2.78
N GLU A 171 0.81 -8.34 3.99
CA GLU A 171 2.01 -9.14 4.20
C GLU A 171 1.87 -10.56 3.65
N THR A 172 0.69 -11.16 3.75
CA THR A 172 0.44 -12.49 3.17
C THR A 172 0.68 -12.48 1.67
N LEU A 173 0.09 -11.54 0.93
CA LEU A 173 0.28 -11.43 -0.52
C LEU A 173 1.72 -11.07 -0.91
N ALA A 174 2.36 -10.14 -0.19
CA ALA A 174 3.76 -9.81 -0.44
C ALA A 174 4.68 -11.03 -0.24
N ARG A 175 4.38 -11.86 0.78
CA ARG A 175 5.12 -13.10 1.06
C ARG A 175 4.93 -14.13 -0.05
N GLU A 176 3.69 -14.40 -0.46
CA GLU A 176 3.41 -15.32 -1.57
C GLU A 176 4.12 -14.88 -2.86
N LEU A 177 4.14 -13.58 -3.15
CA LEU A 177 4.85 -13.03 -4.29
C LEU A 177 6.37 -13.26 -4.20
N VAL A 178 7.00 -12.96 -3.06
CA VAL A 178 8.44 -13.24 -2.85
C VAL A 178 8.74 -14.73 -3.01
N VAL A 179 7.93 -15.60 -2.40
CA VAL A 179 8.10 -17.07 -2.50
C VAL A 179 8.00 -17.54 -3.96
N SER A 180 7.08 -16.98 -4.73
CA SER A 180 6.92 -17.31 -6.15
C SER A 180 8.11 -16.87 -7.02
N LEU A 181 8.76 -15.76 -6.67
CA LEU A 181 9.92 -15.22 -7.39
C LEU A 181 11.24 -15.89 -7.00
N ASP A 182 11.29 -16.51 -5.81
CA ASP A 182 12.53 -16.99 -5.21
C ASP A 182 12.38 -18.34 -4.48
N ALA A 183 11.72 -19.30 -5.15
CA ALA A 183 11.50 -20.65 -4.64
C ALA A 183 12.79 -21.38 -4.21
N GLY A 184 13.97 -20.91 -4.67
CA GLY A 184 15.30 -21.40 -4.24
C GLY A 184 15.77 -20.83 -2.90
N VAL A 185 15.63 -19.51 -2.67
CA VAL A 185 16.12 -18.85 -1.45
C VAL A 185 15.22 -19.13 -0.24
N TYR A 186 13.90 -19.21 -0.44
CA TYR A 186 12.97 -19.49 0.66
C TYR A 186 13.13 -20.92 1.22
N ARG A 187 13.51 -21.88 0.36
CA ARG A 187 13.87 -23.25 0.80
C ARG A 187 15.16 -23.28 1.61
N LEU A 188 16.14 -22.43 1.27
CA LEU A 188 17.44 -22.36 1.95
C LEU A 188 17.32 -21.75 3.36
N GLN A 189 16.55 -20.67 3.53
CA GLN A 189 16.31 -20.04 4.84
C GLN A 189 15.65 -21.00 5.85
N ARG A 190 14.82 -21.93 5.38
CA ARG A 190 14.17 -22.95 6.21
C ARG A 190 15.15 -23.98 6.77
N GLN A 191 16.34 -24.12 6.17
CA GLN A 191 17.33 -25.13 6.54
C GLN A 191 18.35 -24.65 7.58
N GLU A 192 18.53 -23.33 7.78
CA GLU A 192 19.65 -22.85 8.61
C GLU A 192 19.28 -22.18 9.94
N LYS A 193 18.05 -21.69 10.18
CA LYS A 193 17.66 -21.12 11.50
C LYS A 193 16.19 -21.35 11.85
N PRO A 194 15.86 -21.75 13.10
CA PRO A 194 14.47 -21.81 13.55
C PRO A 194 13.83 -20.41 13.59
N GLY A 195 12.72 -20.23 12.87
CA GLY A 195 11.54 -19.52 13.38
C GLY A 195 11.40 -18.00 13.18
N GLN A 196 12.22 -17.32 12.37
CA GLN A 196 11.97 -15.90 12.04
C GLN A 196 11.42 -15.75 10.62
N TYR A 197 10.16 -15.34 10.52
CA TYR A 197 9.58 -14.90 9.25
C TYR A 197 10.11 -13.51 8.90
N PRO A 198 10.55 -13.27 7.64
CA PRO A 198 10.90 -11.93 7.21
C PRO A 198 9.70 -10.98 7.39
N GLY A 199 9.98 -9.82 7.99
CA GLY A 199 9.01 -8.74 8.15
C GLY A 199 8.70 -8.06 6.81
N LEU A 200 7.57 -7.36 6.75
CA LEU A 200 7.06 -6.73 5.53
C LEU A 200 8.08 -5.83 4.81
N ALA A 201 8.86 -5.01 5.54
CA ALA A 201 9.87 -4.15 4.93
C ALA A 201 10.91 -4.95 4.12
N SER A 202 11.39 -6.08 4.65
CA SER A 202 12.33 -6.97 3.96
C SER A 202 11.71 -7.63 2.72
N LEU A 203 10.43 -8.04 2.81
CA LEU A 203 9.70 -8.56 1.66
C LEU A 203 9.58 -7.49 0.56
N LEU A 204 9.20 -6.27 0.92
CA LEU A 204 9.05 -5.17 -0.03
C LEU A 204 10.38 -4.77 -0.69
N SER A 205 11.50 -4.76 0.04
CA SER A 205 12.82 -4.54 -0.55
C SER A 205 13.17 -5.61 -1.58
N THR A 206 12.89 -6.88 -1.27
CA THR A 206 13.09 -7.99 -2.21
C THR A 206 12.23 -7.80 -3.47
N LEU A 207 10.96 -7.43 -3.32
CA LEU A 207 10.07 -7.18 -4.46
C LEU A 207 10.53 -5.99 -5.30
N ARG A 208 11.01 -4.92 -4.67
CA ARG A 208 11.59 -3.74 -5.34
C ARG A 208 12.77 -4.13 -6.21
N GLU A 209 13.71 -4.92 -5.69
CA GLU A 209 14.85 -5.44 -6.46
C GLU A 209 14.43 -6.31 -7.65
N ARG A 210 13.27 -6.96 -7.55
CA ARG A 210 12.68 -7.78 -8.63
C ARG A 210 11.71 -7.02 -9.54
N GLY A 211 11.67 -5.68 -9.44
CA GLY A 211 10.95 -4.82 -10.37
C GLY A 211 9.52 -4.47 -9.96
N LEU A 212 9.21 -4.49 -8.66
CA LEU A 212 8.02 -3.80 -8.12
C LEU A 212 8.11 -2.31 -8.46
N ASP A 213 7.00 -1.71 -8.90
CA ASP A 213 6.96 -0.28 -9.19
C ASP A 213 7.34 0.53 -7.94
N GLU A 214 8.23 1.51 -8.13
CA GLU A 214 8.78 2.30 -7.02
C GLU A 214 7.70 3.08 -6.28
N SER A 215 6.69 3.61 -6.98
CA SER A 215 5.63 4.39 -6.34
C SER A 215 4.73 3.48 -5.49
N TRP A 216 4.44 2.26 -5.96
CA TRP A 216 3.71 1.27 -5.17
C TRP A 216 4.52 0.69 -4.01
N TYR A 217 5.83 0.47 -4.19
CA TYR A 217 6.73 0.13 -3.09
C TYR A 217 6.64 1.18 -1.97
N ARG A 218 6.80 2.46 -2.32
CA ARG A 218 6.73 3.57 -1.35
C ARG A 218 5.34 3.72 -0.75
N ASN A 219 4.27 3.49 -1.52
CA ASN A 219 2.90 3.48 -1.03
C ASN A 219 2.69 2.44 0.09
N ILE A 220 3.04 1.18 -0.19
CA ILE A 220 2.83 0.09 0.79
C ILE A 220 3.74 0.31 2.01
N LEU A 221 4.99 0.74 1.80
CA LEU A 221 5.92 1.04 2.88
C LEU A 221 5.38 2.17 3.77
N THR A 222 4.95 3.29 3.21
CA THR A 222 4.42 4.45 3.96
C THR A 222 3.13 4.11 4.71
N ILE A 223 2.23 3.30 4.13
CA ILE A 223 1.02 2.85 4.81
C ILE A 223 1.34 1.85 5.92
N CYS A 224 2.28 0.92 5.71
CA CYS A 224 2.37 -0.27 6.57
C CYS A 224 3.58 -0.31 7.51
N GLY A 225 4.67 0.41 7.21
CA GLY A 225 5.97 0.07 7.81
C GLY A 225 7.07 1.12 7.79
N ASN A 226 6.82 2.37 7.38
CA ASN A 226 7.89 3.37 7.23
C ASN A 226 8.22 4.07 8.57
N PRO A 227 9.38 3.81 9.18
CA PRO A 227 9.79 4.48 10.41
C PRO A 227 10.15 5.96 10.21
N ALA A 228 10.45 6.39 8.97
CA ALA A 228 10.89 7.75 8.64
C ALA A 228 9.73 8.77 8.53
N GLY A 229 8.56 8.48 9.09
CA GLY A 229 7.42 9.42 9.14
C GLY A 229 6.25 9.07 8.23
N GLY A 230 6.09 7.79 7.86
CA GLY A 230 4.86 7.31 7.21
C GLY A 230 3.71 7.14 8.20
N TRP A 231 2.53 6.77 7.70
CA TRP A 231 1.37 6.48 8.56
C TRP A 231 1.61 5.25 9.44
N ASN A 232 2.38 4.27 8.95
CA ASN A 232 2.79 3.07 9.68
C ASN A 232 1.60 2.26 10.27
N LEU A 233 0.41 2.43 9.69
CA LEU A 233 -0.88 1.97 10.21
C LEU A 233 -0.86 0.48 10.59
N ARG A 234 -0.35 -0.40 9.70
CA ARG A 234 -0.28 -1.84 9.97
C ARG A 234 0.53 -2.16 11.23
N ASN A 235 1.67 -1.50 11.43
CA ASN A 235 2.51 -1.71 12.61
C ASN A 235 1.85 -1.12 13.86
N GLU A 236 1.26 0.07 13.79
CA GLU A 236 0.55 0.64 14.93
C GLU A 236 -0.61 -0.25 15.41
N LEU A 237 -1.39 -0.80 14.46
CA LEU A 237 -2.48 -1.73 14.75
C LEU A 237 -1.96 -3.00 15.42
N ALA A 238 -0.88 -3.57 14.91
CA ALA A 238 -0.29 -4.80 15.46
C ALA A 238 0.29 -4.61 16.87
N HIS A 239 0.76 -3.41 17.20
CA HIS A 239 1.29 -3.07 18.51
C HIS A 239 0.24 -2.51 19.47
N GLY A 240 -1.01 -2.34 19.04
CA GLY A 240 -2.10 -1.83 19.87
C GLY A 240 -2.02 -0.33 20.16
N PHE A 241 -1.28 0.43 19.33
CA PHE A 241 -1.13 1.87 19.50
C PHE A 241 -2.23 2.70 18.82
N VAL A 242 -3.02 2.06 17.94
CA VAL A 242 -4.22 2.66 17.33
C VAL A 242 -5.44 2.01 17.98
N GLY A 243 -6.17 2.81 18.76
CA GLY A 243 -7.38 2.36 19.47
C GLY A 243 -8.67 2.42 18.64
N GLU A 244 -8.70 3.26 17.59
CA GLU A 244 -9.83 3.36 16.67
C GLU A 244 -9.30 3.63 15.25
N CYS A 245 -9.84 2.92 14.26
CA CYS A 245 -9.53 3.18 12.86
C CYS A 245 -10.80 3.26 12.01
N GLY A 246 -11.01 4.41 11.37
CA GLY A 246 -12.15 4.63 10.50
C GLY A 246 -11.96 4.08 9.09
N SER A 247 -12.99 4.28 8.25
CA SER A 247 -13.01 3.89 6.83
C SER A 247 -11.74 4.25 6.02
N PRO A 248 -11.07 5.41 6.23
CA PRO A 248 -9.83 5.76 5.51
C PRO A 248 -8.70 4.73 5.67
N GLY A 249 -8.51 4.19 6.88
CA GLY A 249 -7.45 3.20 7.13
C GLY A 249 -7.72 1.88 6.43
N ALA A 250 -8.98 1.40 6.48
CA ALA A 250 -9.39 0.22 5.73
C ALA A 250 -9.17 0.40 4.22
N ALA A 251 -9.60 1.53 3.66
CA ALA A 251 -9.56 1.77 2.22
C ALA A 251 -8.14 1.75 1.64
N VAL A 252 -7.18 2.38 2.32
CA VAL A 252 -5.78 2.36 1.83
C VAL A 252 -5.15 0.97 1.90
N LEU A 253 -5.53 0.16 2.91
CA LEU A 253 -5.07 -1.23 3.00
C LEU A 253 -5.75 -2.11 1.94
N PHE A 254 -7.03 -1.90 1.65
CA PHE A 254 -7.71 -2.56 0.54
C PHE A 254 -7.05 -2.23 -0.79
N GLN A 255 -6.65 -0.98 -1.01
CA GLN A 255 -5.92 -0.59 -2.21
C GLN A 255 -4.58 -1.35 -2.33
N CYS A 256 -3.81 -1.45 -1.23
CA CYS A 256 -2.58 -2.25 -1.20
C CYS A 256 -2.84 -3.73 -1.51
N VAL A 257 -3.89 -4.32 -0.92
CA VAL A 257 -4.26 -5.72 -1.17
C VAL A 257 -4.67 -5.93 -2.62
N MET A 258 -5.51 -5.06 -3.18
CA MET A 258 -5.93 -5.12 -4.58
C MET A 258 -4.72 -5.04 -5.53
N TYR A 259 -3.80 -4.10 -5.28
CA TYR A 259 -2.59 -3.98 -6.07
C TYR A 259 -1.76 -5.28 -6.03
N LEU A 260 -1.41 -5.76 -4.84
CA LEU A 260 -0.61 -6.98 -4.67
C LEU A 260 -1.32 -8.22 -5.23
N TRP A 261 -2.64 -8.29 -5.11
CA TRP A 261 -3.47 -9.38 -5.61
C TRP A 261 -3.38 -9.55 -7.14
N THR A 262 -3.17 -8.46 -7.88
CA THR A 262 -2.97 -8.52 -9.35
C THR A 262 -1.58 -8.99 -9.77
N LEU A 263 -0.61 -9.03 -8.83
CA LEU A 263 0.76 -9.39 -9.16
C LEU A 263 0.93 -10.90 -9.22
N GLY A 264 1.84 -11.33 -10.10
CA GLY A 264 2.26 -12.71 -10.23
C GLY A 264 3.67 -12.79 -10.83
N PRO A 265 4.27 -13.98 -10.87
CA PRO A 265 5.57 -14.16 -11.50
C PRO A 265 5.49 -13.81 -13.00
N LYS A 266 6.40 -12.97 -13.48
CA LYS A 266 6.56 -12.74 -14.92
C LYS A 266 7.02 -14.06 -15.57
N GLN A 267 6.30 -14.54 -16.58
CA GLN A 267 6.78 -15.67 -17.38
C GLN A 267 8.12 -15.24 -18.02
N LYS A 268 9.17 -16.03 -17.82
CA LYS A 268 10.38 -15.90 -18.66
C LYS A 268 9.96 -16.21 -20.09
N GLU A 269 10.15 -15.28 -21.01
CA GLU A 269 10.14 -15.61 -22.43
C GLU A 269 11.09 -16.79 -22.63
N ALA A 270 10.59 -17.86 -23.25
CA ALA A 270 11.39 -19.03 -23.55
C ALA A 270 12.53 -18.58 -24.47
N GLU A 271 13.75 -18.54 -23.95
CA GLU A 271 14.96 -18.54 -24.76
C GLU A 271 14.85 -19.74 -25.69
N THR A 272 14.52 -19.44 -26.94
CA THR A 272 14.48 -20.44 -27.99
C THR A 272 15.93 -20.67 -28.36
N ASP A 273 16.61 -21.53 -27.61
CA ASP A 273 17.88 -22.11 -28.02
C ASP A 273 17.59 -23.00 -29.24
N SER A 274 17.56 -22.38 -30.41
CA SER A 274 17.72 -23.09 -31.66
C SER A 274 19.16 -23.61 -31.70
N GLU A 275 19.36 -24.83 -31.19
CA GLU A 275 20.50 -25.66 -31.52
C GLU A 275 20.65 -25.72 -33.04
N VAL A 276 21.72 -25.11 -33.55
CA VAL A 276 22.19 -25.35 -34.92
C VAL A 276 22.83 -26.75 -34.92
N PRO A 277 22.31 -27.72 -35.69
CA PRO A 277 22.97 -29.01 -35.78
C PRO A 277 24.25 -28.86 -36.61
N ASP A 278 25.38 -29.14 -35.96
CA ASP A 278 26.68 -29.33 -36.60
C ASP A 278 26.57 -30.47 -37.62
N SER A 279 26.60 -30.09 -38.90
CA SER A 279 26.70 -31.02 -40.02
C SER A 279 28.14 -31.05 -40.52
N SER A 280 28.95 -31.87 -39.87
CA SER A 280 30.25 -32.28 -40.37
C SER A 280 30.40 -33.81 -40.31
N ARG A 281 29.90 -34.48 -41.36
CA ARG A 281 30.37 -35.78 -41.87
C ARG A 281 30.16 -35.87 -43.37
#